data_AF-A0A7S0A1N2-F1
#
_entry.id   AF-A0A7S0A1N2-F1
#
_cell.length_a   1.000
_cell.length_b   1.000
_cell.length_c   1.000
_cell.angle_alpha   90.00
_cell.angle_beta   90.00
_cell.angle_gamma   90.00
#
_symmetry.space_group_name_H-M   'P 1'
#
loop_
_entity.id
_entity.type
_entity.pdbx_description
1 polymer ?
#
loop_
_entity_poly.entity_id
_entity_poly.type
_entity_poly.pdbx_seq_one_letter_code
_entity_poly.pdbx_strand_id
1 'polypeptide(L)'
;AKRREARGAAGPEGVPAGAPVARLHEPTPEEFFGYVLRNQPVVISGAVDERGFPPLRDFDDTGYLRSRCGHRLVRLKADVFLDHEGREVFTDDPGREMRFAEFLDRLEAAEGSGTSPRCYLGKSRLEEVAP
;
A
#
# COMPACT_ATOMS: atom_id res chain seq x y z
N ALA A 1 -24.85 -1.03 27.09
CA ALA A 1 -24.61 -2.14 26.15
C ALA A 1 -24.96 -1.70 24.73
N LYS A 2 -23.96 -1.50 23.87
CA LYS A 2 -24.11 -1.48 22.40
C LYS A 2 -22.82 -2.07 21.82
N ARG A 3 -22.85 -3.39 21.55
CA ARG A 3 -21.78 -4.10 20.84
C ARG A 3 -21.84 -3.65 19.37
N ARG A 4 -20.82 -2.92 18.90
CA ARG A 4 -20.57 -2.75 17.48
C ARG A 4 -19.74 -3.95 17.04
N GLU A 5 -20.36 -4.83 16.26
CA GLU A 5 -19.68 -5.95 15.63
C GLU A 5 -18.57 -5.42 14.72
N ALA A 6 -17.36 -5.88 14.96
CA ALA A 6 -16.24 -5.71 14.05
C ALA A 6 -16.57 -6.49 12.78
N ARG A 7 -17.00 -5.77 11.73
CA ARG A 7 -16.96 -6.32 10.37
C ARG A 7 -15.49 -6.42 9.98
N GLY A 8 -14.89 -7.58 10.25
CA GLY A 8 -13.64 -7.97 9.62
C GLY A 8 -13.82 -7.83 8.11
N ALA A 9 -12.86 -7.19 7.45
CA ALA A 9 -12.80 -7.15 6.00
C ALA A 9 -12.57 -8.58 5.50
N ALA A 10 -13.67 -9.30 5.26
CA ALA A 10 -13.63 -10.52 4.46
C ALA A 10 -13.03 -10.12 3.11
N GLY A 11 -11.88 -10.71 2.77
CA GLY A 11 -11.41 -10.74 1.39
C GLY A 11 -12.50 -11.36 0.50
N PRO A 12 -12.42 -11.20 -0.84
CA PRO A 12 -13.42 -11.76 -1.73
C PRO A 12 -13.63 -13.23 -1.42
N GLU A 13 -14.85 -13.58 -0.99
CA GLU A 13 -15.25 -14.95 -0.68
C GLU A 13 -14.96 -15.83 -1.90
N GLY A 14 -14.10 -16.85 -1.73
CA GLY A 14 -13.97 -17.92 -2.73
C GLY A 14 -12.57 -18.21 -3.28
N VAL A 15 -11.52 -17.48 -2.90
CA VAL A 15 -10.15 -17.90 -3.25
C VAL A 15 -9.58 -18.73 -2.08
N PRO A 16 -9.44 -20.06 -2.21
CA PRO A 16 -8.78 -20.84 -1.17
C PRO A 16 -7.36 -20.29 -0.98
N ALA A 17 -6.98 -20.05 0.28
CA ALA A 17 -5.63 -19.63 0.62
C ALA A 17 -4.63 -20.64 0.03
N GLY A 18 -3.83 -20.20 -0.94
CA GLY A 18 -2.84 -21.05 -1.65
C GLY A 18 -3.18 -21.44 -3.09
N ALA A 19 -4.31 -21.00 -3.67
CA ALA A 19 -4.50 -21.14 -5.12
C ALA A 19 -3.44 -20.33 -5.89
N PRO A 20 -2.77 -20.91 -6.91
CA PRO A 20 -1.76 -20.19 -7.68
C PRO A 20 -2.41 -19.02 -8.44
N VAL A 21 -1.94 -17.81 -8.16
CA VAL A 21 -2.34 -16.61 -8.92
C VAL A 21 -1.72 -16.69 -10.31
N ALA A 22 -2.54 -16.55 -11.35
CA ALA A 22 -2.06 -16.56 -12.72
C ALA A 22 -1.06 -15.41 -12.96
N ARG A 23 -0.06 -15.66 -13.79
CA ARG A 23 0.97 -14.68 -14.15
C ARG A 23 0.95 -14.48 -15.65
N LEU A 24 0.74 -13.25 -16.08
CA LEU A 24 0.77 -12.85 -17.49
C LEU A 24 1.93 -11.88 -17.73
N HIS A 25 2.41 -11.81 -18.96
CA HIS A 25 3.42 -10.84 -19.39
C HIS A 25 2.85 -10.06 -20.56
N GLU A 26 2.66 -8.75 -20.39
CA GLU A 26 2.11 -7.85 -21.41
C GLU A 26 0.89 -8.42 -22.18
N PRO A 27 -0.16 -8.89 -21.48
CA PRO A 27 -1.27 -9.59 -22.13
C PRO A 27 -2.06 -8.65 -23.05
N THR A 28 -2.63 -9.20 -24.11
CA THR A 28 -3.63 -8.46 -24.88
C THR A 28 -4.91 -8.26 -24.05
N PRO A 29 -5.78 -7.28 -24.41
CA PRO A 29 -7.07 -7.11 -23.75
C PRO A 29 -7.90 -8.39 -23.74
N GLU A 30 -7.89 -9.17 -24.83
CA GLU A 30 -8.65 -10.42 -24.96
C GLU A 30 -8.13 -11.50 -24.00
N GLU A 31 -6.80 -11.64 -23.89
CA GLU A 31 -6.15 -12.57 -22.96
C GLU A 31 -6.48 -12.22 -21.50
N PHE A 32 -6.44 -10.93 -21.16
CA PHE A 32 -6.77 -10.45 -19.82
C PHE A 32 -8.27 -10.56 -19.50
N PHE A 33 -9.15 -10.30 -20.47
CA PHE A 33 -10.60 -10.25 -20.24
C PHE A 33 -11.19 -11.58 -19.75
N GLY A 34 -10.59 -12.71 -20.14
CA GLY A 34 -10.97 -14.03 -19.63
C GLY A 34 -10.85 -14.15 -18.10
N TYR A 35 -9.88 -13.49 -17.49
CA TYR A 35 -9.69 -13.46 -16.03
C TYR A 35 -10.66 -12.49 -15.35
N VAL A 36 -10.96 -11.36 -16.00
CA VAL A 36 -11.96 -10.39 -15.54
C VAL A 36 -13.33 -11.05 -15.41
N LEU A 37 -13.78 -11.76 -16.46
CA LEU A 37 -15.08 -12.45 -16.47
C LEU A 37 -15.22 -13.50 -15.37
N ARG A 38 -14.11 -14.10 -14.95
CA ARG A 38 -14.07 -15.14 -13.91
C ARG A 38 -13.83 -14.56 -12.51
N ASN A 39 -13.70 -13.24 -12.38
CA ASN A 39 -13.32 -12.57 -11.14
C ASN A 39 -12.05 -13.18 -10.51
N GLN A 40 -11.05 -13.49 -11.35
CA GLN A 40 -9.82 -14.16 -10.93
C GLN A 40 -8.66 -13.16 -10.76
N PRO A 41 -7.88 -13.27 -9.68
CA PRO A 41 -6.68 -12.44 -9.50
C PRO A 41 -5.59 -12.87 -10.50
N VAL A 42 -4.84 -11.88 -10.98
CA VAL A 42 -3.72 -12.06 -11.91
C VAL A 42 -2.59 -11.11 -11.55
N VAL A 43 -1.34 -11.55 -11.68
CA VAL A 43 -0.16 -10.68 -11.68
C VAL A 43 0.26 -10.42 -13.13
N ILE A 44 0.28 -9.15 -13.54
CA ILE A 44 0.75 -8.73 -14.86
C ILE A 44 2.17 -8.20 -14.74
N SER A 45 3.10 -8.82 -15.44
CA SER A 45 4.47 -8.34 -15.63
C SER A 45 4.60 -7.59 -16.96
N GLY A 46 5.55 -6.67 -17.06
CA GLY A 46 5.73 -5.83 -18.25
C GLY A 46 4.64 -4.79 -18.49
N ALA A 47 3.66 -4.64 -17.59
CA ALA A 47 2.61 -3.62 -17.73
C ALA A 47 3.14 -2.17 -17.72
N VAL A 48 4.32 -1.97 -17.13
CA VAL A 48 5.04 -0.70 -17.06
C VAL A 48 6.53 -0.98 -17.26
N ASP A 49 7.22 -0.06 -17.93
CA ASP A 49 8.68 -0.07 -18.09
C ASP A 49 9.29 1.27 -17.64
N GLU A 50 10.62 1.31 -17.44
CA GLU A 50 11.31 2.51 -16.95
C GLU A 50 11.25 3.69 -17.94
N ARG A 51 11.01 3.44 -19.24
CA ARG A 51 10.98 4.49 -20.28
C ARG A 51 9.61 5.18 -20.32
N GLY A 52 8.54 4.41 -20.21
CA GLY A 52 7.15 4.86 -20.23
C GLY A 52 6.59 5.21 -18.85
N PHE A 53 7.20 4.70 -17.78
CA PHE A 53 6.82 4.97 -16.40
C PHE A 53 8.05 5.26 -15.52
N PRO A 54 8.62 6.49 -15.63
CA PRO A 54 9.78 6.92 -14.84
C PRO A 54 9.70 6.67 -13.32
N PRO A 55 8.52 6.70 -12.66
CA PRO A 55 8.44 6.39 -11.23
C PRO A 55 9.01 5.04 -10.83
N LEU A 56 9.10 4.04 -11.73
CA LEU A 56 9.77 2.76 -11.44
C LEU A 56 11.22 2.96 -10.96
N ARG A 57 11.92 3.95 -11.53
CA ARG A 57 13.29 4.30 -11.15
C ARG A 57 13.30 5.40 -10.10
N ASP A 58 12.54 6.47 -10.33
CA ASP A 58 12.69 7.68 -9.53
C ASP A 58 12.18 7.51 -8.10
N PHE A 59 11.24 6.60 -7.83
CA PHE A 59 10.67 6.40 -6.49
C PHE A 59 11.55 5.53 -5.57
N ASP A 60 12.59 4.91 -6.09
CA ASP A 60 13.62 4.24 -5.28
C ASP A 60 14.55 5.26 -4.60
N ASP A 61 14.66 6.46 -5.17
CA ASP A 61 15.43 7.56 -4.60
C ASP A 61 14.60 8.36 -3.58
N THR A 62 14.81 8.09 -2.29
CA THR A 62 14.15 8.83 -1.21
C THR A 62 14.54 10.31 -1.18
N GLY A 63 15.71 10.69 -1.72
CA GLY A 63 16.13 12.07 -1.92
C GLY A 63 15.30 12.77 -3.01
N TYR A 64 15.03 12.08 -4.12
CA TYR A 64 14.07 12.51 -5.13
C TYR A 64 12.68 12.71 -4.51
N LEU A 65 12.16 11.71 -3.79
CA LEU A 65 10.84 11.79 -3.13
C LEU A 65 10.75 12.97 -2.15
N ARG A 66 11.79 13.19 -1.32
CA ARG A 66 11.88 14.37 -0.43
C ARG A 66 11.88 15.68 -1.21
N SER A 67 12.67 15.79 -2.27
CA SER A 67 12.78 17.05 -3.03
C SER A 67 11.47 17.44 -3.73
N ARG A 68 10.71 16.45 -4.21
CA ARG A 68 9.44 16.66 -4.92
C ARG A 68 8.27 16.89 -3.97
N CYS A 69 8.17 16.10 -2.91
CA CYS A 69 6.95 15.98 -2.09
C CYS A 69 7.18 16.12 -0.59
N GLY A 70 8.42 16.28 -0.12
CA GLY A 70 8.75 16.23 1.31
C GLY A 70 8.01 17.25 2.18
N HIS A 71 7.63 18.39 1.60
CA HIS A 71 6.87 19.45 2.29
C HIS A 71 5.39 19.12 2.47
N ARG A 72 4.84 18.13 1.76
CA ARG A 72 3.41 17.81 1.77
C ARG A 72 3.02 17.14 3.09
N LEU A 73 1.86 17.51 3.62
CA LEU A 73 1.25 16.81 4.74
C LEU A 73 0.58 15.53 4.23
N VAL A 74 0.88 14.40 4.86
CA VAL A 74 0.36 13.08 4.52
C VAL A 74 -0.35 12.47 5.71
N ARG A 75 -1.47 11.79 5.43
CA ARG A 75 -2.26 11.09 6.45
C ARG A 75 -1.72 9.69 6.67
N LEU A 76 -1.41 9.40 7.92
CA LEU A 76 -0.90 8.11 8.35
C LEU A 76 -1.96 7.35 9.13
N LYS A 77 -1.86 6.03 9.02
CA LYS A 77 -2.45 5.11 9.97
C LYS A 77 -1.32 4.65 10.90
N ALA A 78 -1.36 5.08 12.17
CA ALA A 78 -0.15 5.16 13.00
C ALA A 78 -0.30 4.69 14.45
N ASP A 79 -1.40 4.01 14.83
CA ASP A 79 -1.54 3.46 16.17
C ASP A 79 -1.39 1.95 16.13
N VAL A 80 -0.14 1.52 16.33
CA VAL A 80 0.23 0.13 16.54
C VAL A 80 0.22 -0.17 18.03
N PHE A 81 -0.64 -1.10 18.44
CA PHE A 81 -0.53 -1.74 19.74
C PHE A 81 -0.12 -3.20 19.55
N LEU A 82 0.67 -3.71 20.49
CA LEU A 82 0.98 -5.13 20.54
C LEU A 82 -0.19 -5.84 21.22
N ASP A 83 -0.73 -6.88 20.58
CA ASP A 83 -1.66 -7.76 21.26
C ASP A 83 -0.96 -8.63 22.31
N HIS A 84 -1.73 -9.48 23.00
CA HIS A 84 -1.23 -10.39 24.03
C HIS A 84 -0.25 -11.46 23.50
N GLU A 85 -0.16 -11.63 22.18
CA GLU A 85 0.78 -12.53 21.50
C GLU A 85 1.97 -11.76 20.89
N GLY A 86 2.06 -10.44 21.13
CA GLY A 86 3.13 -9.59 20.61
C GLY A 86 2.97 -9.19 19.15
N ARG A 87 1.80 -9.39 18.54
CA ARG A 87 1.53 -8.99 17.14
C ARG A 87 1.16 -7.51 17.06
N GLU A 88 1.65 -6.82 16.04
CA GLU A 88 1.26 -5.45 15.73
C GLU A 88 -0.18 -5.39 15.22
N VAL A 89 -1.06 -4.73 15.97
CA VAL A 89 -2.44 -4.45 15.59
C VAL A 89 -2.61 -2.95 15.38
N PHE A 90 -3.17 -2.58 14.23
CA PHE A 90 -3.38 -1.19 13.83
C PHE A 90 -4.82 -0.77 14.13
N THR A 91 -5.03 0.28 14.93
CA THR A 91 -6.36 0.89 15.08
C THR A 91 -6.62 1.94 14.00
N ASP A 92 -7.88 2.02 13.53
CA ASP A 92 -8.39 3.14 12.74
C ASP A 92 -8.66 4.32 13.69
N ASP A 93 -7.62 5.07 14.05
CA ASP A 93 -7.74 6.37 14.74
C ASP A 93 -7.72 7.51 13.69
N PRO A 94 -8.25 8.72 13.98
CA PRO A 94 -8.31 9.80 13.01
C PRO A 94 -6.89 10.17 12.59
N GLY A 95 -6.62 9.98 11.30
CA GLY A 95 -5.29 9.90 10.74
C GLY A 95 -4.35 10.99 11.25
N ARG A 96 -3.24 10.56 11.86
CA ARG A 96 -2.15 11.47 12.19
C ARG A 96 -1.59 12.05 10.91
N GLU A 97 -1.41 13.35 10.87
CA GLU A 97 -0.75 14.02 9.76
C GLU A 97 0.71 14.28 10.13
N MET A 98 1.61 14.08 9.17
CA MET A 98 2.99 14.53 9.27
C MET A 98 3.51 14.94 7.90
N ARG A 99 4.69 15.56 7.86
CA ARG A 99 5.32 15.85 6.56
C ARG A 99 5.79 14.57 5.91
N PHE A 100 5.69 14.49 4.59
CA PHE A 100 6.16 13.32 3.85
C PHE A 100 7.66 13.07 4.05
N ALA A 101 8.47 14.13 4.22
CA ALA A 101 9.87 13.98 4.58
C ALA A 101 10.06 13.27 5.93
N GLU A 102 9.27 13.63 6.95
CA GLU A 102 9.32 12.98 8.28
C GLU A 102 8.90 11.51 8.21
N PHE A 103 7.94 11.18 7.33
CA PHE A 103 7.57 9.79 7.05
C PHE A 103 8.73 9.00 6.41
N LEU A 104 9.41 9.58 5.41
CA LEU A 104 10.55 8.94 4.76
C LEU A 104 11.71 8.70 5.74
N ASP A 105 11.98 9.65 6.64
CA ASP A 105 12.99 9.49 7.68
C ASP A 105 12.67 8.30 8.62
N ARG A 106 11.39 8.08 8.94
CA ARG A 106 10.96 6.91 9.72
C ARG A 106 11.11 5.61 8.95
N LEU A 107 10.82 5.63 7.65
CA LEU A 107 10.94 4.45 6.79
C LEU A 107 12.41 4.00 6.69
N GLU A 108 13.33 4.93 6.43
CA GLU A 108 14.76 4.64 6.33
C GLU A 108 15.34 4.14 7.68
N ALA A 109 14.92 4.74 8.80
CA ALA A 109 15.33 4.27 10.12
C ALA A 109 14.83 2.84 10.42
N ALA A 110 13.61 2.52 9.97
CA ALA A 110 13.01 1.20 10.12
C ALA A 110 13.74 0.16 9.24
N GLU A 111 14.03 0.49 7.98
CA GLU A 111 14.81 -0.34 7.07
C GLU A 111 16.21 -0.61 7.61
N GLY A 112 16.92 0.43 8.06
CA GLY A 112 18.27 0.31 8.62
C GLY A 112 18.34 -0.52 9.91
N SER A 113 17.22 -0.66 10.63
CA SER A 113 17.12 -1.45 11.86
C SER A 113 16.41 -2.80 11.68
N GLY A 114 15.88 -3.09 10.49
CA GLY A 114 15.06 -4.28 10.24
C GLY A 114 13.75 -4.30 11.05
N THR A 115 13.22 -3.13 11.42
CA THR A 115 11.99 -2.99 12.21
C THR A 115 10.84 -2.41 11.38
N SER A 116 9.64 -2.37 11.95
CA SER A 116 8.46 -1.73 11.37
C SER A 116 8.50 -0.22 11.64
N PRO A 117 8.18 0.66 10.68
CA PRO A 117 8.02 2.10 10.93
C PRO A 117 6.80 2.41 11.81
N ARG A 118 6.01 1.40 12.18
CA ARG A 118 4.79 1.47 13.01
C ARG A 118 3.75 2.46 12.50
N CYS A 119 3.81 2.78 11.23
CA CYS A 119 2.84 3.59 10.52
C CYS A 119 2.91 3.28 9.03
N TYR A 120 1.82 3.54 8.32
CA TYR A 120 1.79 3.47 6.86
C TYR A 120 0.95 4.61 6.30
N LEU A 121 1.28 5.00 5.07
CA LEU A 121 0.52 5.99 4.32
C LEU A 121 -0.86 5.43 3.97
N GLY A 122 -1.90 6.13 4.38
CA GLY A 122 -3.26 5.81 4.00
C GLY A 122 -3.51 6.06 2.51
N LYS A 123 -4.63 5.53 2.00
CA LYS A 123 -5.13 5.93 0.69
C LYS A 123 -5.57 7.39 0.77
N SER A 124 -4.97 8.25 -0.05
CA SER A 124 -5.43 9.62 -0.28
C SER A 124 -6.06 9.70 -1.66
N ARG A 125 -7.13 10.48 -1.79
CA ARG A 125 -7.68 10.73 -3.13
C ARG A 125 -6.73 11.67 -3.86
N LEU A 126 -6.57 11.48 -5.17
CA LEU A 126 -5.68 12.32 -5.96
C LEU A 126 -6.08 13.80 -5.86
N GLU A 127 -7.39 14.09 -5.88
CA GLU A 127 -7.98 15.43 -5.68
C GLU A 127 -7.67 16.08 -4.32
N GLU A 128 -7.31 15.31 -3.30
CA GLU A 128 -6.93 15.85 -1.99
C GLU A 128 -5.44 16.26 -1.95
N VAL A 129 -4.63 15.80 -2.89
CA VAL A 129 -3.17 15.90 -2.83
C VAL A 129 -2.52 16.47 -4.10
N ALA A 130 -3.18 16.46 -5.25
CA ALA A 130 -2.72 17.07 -6.49
C ALA A 130 -3.52 18.35 -6.75
N PRO A 131 -2.85 19.52 -6.93
CA PRO A 131 -3.51 20.76 -7.31
C PRO A 131 -4.09 20.70 -8.73
#